data_AF-B0BJ25-F1
#
_entry.id   AF-B0BJ25-F1
#
_cell.length_a   1.000
_cell.length_b   1.000
_cell.length_c   1.000
_cell.angle_alpha   90.00
_cell.angle_beta   90.00
_cell.angle_gamma   90.00
#
_symmetry.space_group_name_H-M   'P 1'
#
loop_
_entity.id
_entity.type
_entity.pdbx_description
1 polymer ?
#
loop_
_entity_poly.entity_id
_entity_poly.type
_entity_poly.pdbx_seq_one_letter_code
_entity_poly.pdbx_strand_id
1 'polypeptide(L)'
;DVSLMNRSREITKSAWHVFVALRAGYVVLTLTGIGLVITGHFWAVFIVMLGGAFGIAAASRRCEACQDNLGWVRPRWFGYIVNPLARKCMKCGHPVRKPR
;
A
#
# COMPACT_ATOMS: atom_id res chain seq x y z
N ASP A 1 21.91 5.92 22.99
CA ASP A 1 21.56 6.13 21.56
C ASP A 1 21.45 4.88 20.70
N VAL A 2 22.38 3.91 20.80
CA VAL A 2 22.36 2.68 19.96
C VAL A 2 21.09 1.82 20.16
N SER A 3 20.55 1.75 21.38
CA SER A 3 19.31 0.99 21.65
C SER A 3 18.06 1.61 21.02
N LEU A 4 17.99 2.95 20.92
CA LEU A 4 16.88 3.67 20.28
C LEU A 4 16.91 3.51 18.75
N MET A 5 18.10 3.55 18.14
CA MET A 5 18.28 3.30 16.70
C MET A 5 17.97 1.85 16.31
N ASN A 6 18.32 0.86 17.14
CA ASN A 6 18.01 -0.54 16.84
C ASN A 6 16.51 -0.82 16.94
N ARG A 7 15.82 -0.24 17.93
CA ARG A 7 14.37 -0.38 18.11
C ARG A 7 13.57 0.27 16.99
N SER A 8 14.01 1.44 16.51
CA SER A 8 13.37 2.10 15.36
C SER A 8 13.53 1.29 14.07
N ARG A 9 14.68 0.63 13.88
CA ARG A 9 14.91 -0.23 12.71
C ARG A 9 14.00 -1.46 12.71
N GLU A 10 13.77 -2.08 13.87
CA GLU A 10 12.82 -3.20 14.00
C GLU A 10 11.37 -2.80 13.70
N ILE A 11 10.91 -1.65 14.22
CA ILE A 11 9.56 -1.13 13.94
C ILE A 11 9.39 -0.86 12.44
N THR A 12 10.41 -0.27 11.79
CA THR A 12 10.38 0.04 10.36
C THR A 12 10.35 -1.24 9.51
N LYS A 13 11.03 -2.30 9.95
CA LYS A 13 11.03 -3.61 9.29
C LYS A 13 9.67 -4.31 9.43
N SER A 14 9.07 -4.31 10.62
CA SER A 14 7.71 -4.86 10.83
C SER A 14 6.66 -4.08 10.04
N ALA A 15 6.74 -2.75 10.03
CA ALA A 15 5.88 -1.90 9.21
C ALA A 15 6.04 -2.18 7.70
N TRP A 16 7.25 -2.56 7.26
CA TRP A 16 7.48 -3.00 5.88
C TRP A 16 6.74 -4.30 5.55
N HIS A 17 6.76 -5.28 6.46
CA HIS A 17 6.03 -6.54 6.26
C HIS A 17 4.51 -6.32 6.21
N VAL A 18 3.97 -5.49 7.11
CA VAL A 18 2.55 -5.13 7.11
C VAL A 18 2.16 -4.41 5.81
N PHE A 19 2.98 -3.45 5.36
CA PHE A 19 2.75 -2.76 4.09
C PHE A 19 2.73 -3.71 2.88
N VAL A 20 3.64 -4.67 2.82
CA VAL A 20 3.68 -5.68 1.75
C VAL A 20 2.45 -6.59 1.83
N ALA A 21 2.07 -7.03 3.03
CA ALA A 21 0.89 -7.87 3.24
C ALA A 21 -0.41 -7.15 2.83
N LEU A 22 -0.56 -5.87 3.19
CA LEU A 22 -1.71 -5.04 2.78
C LEU A 22 -1.80 -4.90 1.26
N ARG A 23 -0.67 -4.72 0.57
CA ARG A 23 -0.62 -4.64 -0.90
C ARG A 23 -0.99 -5.96 -1.57
N ALA A 24 -0.45 -7.08 -1.08
CA ALA A 24 -0.79 -8.40 -1.60
C ALA A 24 -2.29 -8.69 -1.41
N GLY A 25 -2.81 -8.41 -0.20
CA GLY A 25 -4.22 -8.54 0.13
C GLY A 25 -5.11 -7.68 -0.77
N TYR A 26 -4.71 -6.43 -1.05
CA TYR A 26 -5.42 -5.57 -2.00
C TYR A 26 -5.51 -6.18 -3.40
N VAL A 27 -4.39 -6.66 -3.96
CA VAL A 27 -4.36 -7.27 -5.30
C VAL A 27 -5.29 -8.47 -5.35
N VAL A 28 -5.21 -9.37 -4.36
CA VAL A 28 -6.04 -10.57 -4.28
C VAL A 28 -7.51 -10.19 -4.17
N LEU A 29 -7.89 -9.32 -3.21
CA LEU A 29 -9.27 -8.89 -3.03
C LEU A 29 -9.83 -8.17 -4.26
N THR A 30 -9.02 -7.37 -4.96
CA THR A 30 -9.47 -6.67 -6.17
C THR A 30 -9.72 -7.67 -7.30
N LEU A 31 -8.82 -8.63 -7.52
CA LEU A 31 -8.99 -9.67 -8.54
C LEU A 31 -10.19 -10.57 -8.23
N THR A 32 -10.33 -11.00 -6.96
CA THR A 32 -11.47 -11.81 -6.51
C THR A 32 -12.78 -11.03 -6.64
N GLY A 33 -12.79 -9.76 -6.24
CA GLY A 33 -13.94 -8.86 -6.37
C GLY A 33 -14.37 -8.70 -7.82
N ILE A 34 -13.43 -8.42 -8.73
CA ILE A 34 -13.72 -8.33 -10.18
C ILE A 34 -14.29 -9.65 -10.71
N GLY A 35 -13.70 -10.80 -10.33
CA GLY A 35 -14.22 -12.11 -10.72
C GLY A 35 -15.65 -12.34 -10.24
N LEU A 36 -15.96 -11.96 -8.99
CA LEU A 36 -17.30 -12.07 -8.42
C LEU A 36 -18.31 -11.09 -9.06
N VAL A 37 -17.87 -9.91 -9.50
CA VAL A 37 -18.71 -8.97 -10.25
C VAL A 37 -19.12 -9.60 -11.59
N ILE A 38 -18.17 -10.21 -12.30
CA ILE A 38 -18.42 -10.87 -13.59
C ILE A 38 -19.41 -12.03 -13.44
N THR A 39 -19.35 -12.78 -12.34
CA THR A 39 -20.28 -13.89 -12.06
C THR A 39 -21.62 -13.44 -11.47
N GLY A 40 -21.85 -12.14 -11.28
CA GLY A 40 -23.14 -11.57 -10.86
C GLY A 40 -23.43 -11.71 -9.36
N HIS A 41 -22.41 -11.97 -8.51
CA HIS A 41 -22.61 -12.05 -7.07
C HIS A 41 -22.67 -10.65 -6.42
N PHE A 42 -23.75 -10.37 -5.70
CA PHE A 42 -23.99 -9.06 -5.07
C PHE A 42 -22.92 -8.64 -4.05
N TRP A 43 -22.30 -9.62 -3.38
CA TRP A 43 -21.23 -9.42 -2.40
C TRP A 43 -19.89 -8.98 -3.01
N ALA A 44 -19.77 -9.00 -4.35
CA ALA A 44 -18.56 -8.59 -5.05
C ALA A 44 -18.20 -7.13 -4.77
N VAL A 45 -19.20 -6.25 -4.66
CA VAL A 45 -19.00 -4.83 -4.32
C VAL A 45 -18.36 -4.68 -2.94
N PHE A 46 -18.78 -5.50 -1.97
CA PHE A 46 -18.21 -5.49 -0.62
C PHE A 46 -16.74 -5.93 -0.63
N ILE A 47 -16.40 -6.97 -1.40
CA ILE A 47 -15.02 -7.44 -1.58
C ILE A 47 -14.14 -6.36 -2.23
N VAL A 48 -14.66 -5.65 -3.25
CA VAL A 48 -13.96 -4.53 -3.90
C VAL A 48 -13.77 -3.35 -2.95
N MET A 49 -14.78 -2.99 -2.13
CA MET A 49 -14.66 -1.94 -1.12
C MET A 49 -13.62 -2.29 -0.04
N LEU A 50 -13.59 -3.55 0.42
CA LEU A 50 -12.55 -4.06 1.32
C LEU A 50 -11.17 -3.92 0.67
N GLY A 51 -11.02 -4.28 -0.60
CA GLY A 51 -9.81 -4.00 -1.37
C GLY A 51 -9.42 -2.52 -1.29
N GLY A 52 -10.33 -1.60 -1.62
CA GLY A 52 -10.09 -0.17 -1.54
C GLY A 52 -9.56 0.29 -0.17
N ALA A 53 -10.13 -0.21 0.92
CA ALA A 53 -9.67 0.11 2.29
C ALA A 53 -8.23 -0.36 2.55
N PHE A 54 -7.86 -1.57 2.11
CA PHE A 54 -6.49 -2.08 2.19
C PHE A 54 -5.51 -1.25 1.33
N GLY A 55 -5.94 -0.81 0.15
CA GLY A 55 -5.18 0.08 -0.72
C GLY A 55 -4.89 1.44 -0.07
N ILE A 56 -5.89 2.04 0.59
CA ILE A 56 -5.75 3.30 1.34
C ILE A 56 -4.81 3.12 2.54
N ALA A 57 -4.96 2.03 3.29
CA ALA A 57 -4.07 1.73 4.41
C ALA A 57 -2.60 1.59 3.95
N ALA A 58 -2.35 0.96 2.81
CA ALA A 58 -1.01 0.88 2.23
C ALA A 58 -0.49 2.25 1.75
N ALA A 59 -1.36 3.13 1.24
CA ALA A 59 -1.01 4.48 0.76
C ALA A 59 -0.54 5.45 1.87
N SER A 60 -0.86 5.16 3.14
CA SER A 60 -0.51 5.98 4.31
C SER A 60 0.97 5.94 4.71
N ARG A 61 1.74 5.00 4.15
CA ARG A 61 3.17 4.90 4.47
C ARG A 61 3.96 6.09 3.91
N ARG A 62 4.85 6.65 4.71
CA ARG A 62 5.73 7.75 4.28
C ARG A 62 6.94 7.27 3.49
N CYS A 63 7.33 8.04 2.49
CA CYS A 63 8.57 7.88 1.75
C CYS A 63 9.75 8.35 2.61
N GLU A 64 10.82 7.57 2.69
CA GLU A 64 12.00 7.95 3.49
C GLU A 64 12.71 9.21 2.96
N ALA A 65 12.72 9.40 1.64
CA ALA A 65 13.44 10.49 0.99
C ALA A 65 12.72 11.84 1.09
N CYS A 66 11.39 11.87 0.94
CA CYS A 66 10.61 13.11 0.93
C CYS A 66 9.62 13.24 2.10
N GLN A 67 9.58 12.25 3.00
CA GLN A 67 8.68 12.16 4.16
C GLN A 67 7.18 12.25 3.83
N ASP A 68 6.83 12.26 2.54
CA ASP A 68 5.44 12.36 2.09
C ASP A 68 4.79 10.98 1.98
N ASN A 69 3.47 10.94 2.13
CA ASN A 69 2.70 9.71 2.03
C ASN A 69 2.79 9.17 0.59
N LEU A 70 3.19 7.91 0.46
CA LEU A 70 3.49 7.27 -0.82
C LEU A 70 2.30 7.27 -1.78
N GLY A 71 1.06 7.34 -1.27
CA GLY A 71 -0.15 7.39 -2.10
C GLY A 71 -0.90 8.71 -2.14
N TRP A 72 -0.39 9.80 -1.55
CA TRP A 72 -1.03 11.12 -1.66
C TRP A 72 -0.31 11.99 -2.67
N VAL A 73 -0.81 11.98 -3.91
CA VAL A 73 -0.45 12.99 -4.92
C VAL A 73 -1.74 13.70 -5.30
N ARG A 74 -1.85 15.01 -5.03
CA ARG A 74 -2.95 15.85 -5.57
C ARG A 74 -2.88 15.83 -7.10
N PRO A 75 -3.94 15.55 -7.90
CA PRO A 75 -5.25 14.91 -7.68
C PRO A 75 -5.26 13.41 -8.07
N ARG A 76 -4.09 12.77 -8.20
CA ARG A 76 -3.92 11.35 -8.59
C ARG A 76 -3.94 10.41 -7.37
N TRP A 77 -4.98 10.51 -6.53
CA TRP A 77 -5.19 9.60 -5.39
C TRP A 77 -5.27 8.13 -5.83
N PHE A 78 -5.59 7.91 -7.10
CA PHE A 78 -5.61 6.62 -7.76
C PHE A 78 -4.23 6.03 -8.05
N GLY A 79 -3.13 6.78 -8.03
CA GLY A 79 -1.84 6.27 -8.53
C GLY A 79 -1.32 5.05 -7.77
N TYR A 80 -1.39 5.04 -6.44
CA TYR A 80 -0.93 3.93 -5.60
C TYR A 80 -2.02 2.91 -5.29
N ILE A 81 -3.28 3.36 -5.20
CA ILE A 81 -4.43 2.48 -5.05
C ILE A 81 -4.58 1.64 -6.32
N VAL A 82 -4.40 2.20 -7.51
CA VAL A 82 -4.52 1.48 -8.79
C VAL A 82 -3.23 0.75 -9.17
N ASN A 83 -2.06 1.19 -8.68
CA ASN A 83 -0.79 0.54 -8.95
C ASN A 83 -0.12 -0.05 -7.69
N PRO A 84 -0.59 -1.22 -7.21
CA PRO A 84 0.04 -1.92 -6.09
C PRO A 84 1.49 -2.36 -6.38
N LEU A 85 1.88 -2.37 -7.67
CA LEU A 85 3.24 -2.65 -8.14
C LEU A 85 4.12 -1.39 -8.21
N ALA A 86 3.65 -0.22 -7.75
CA ALA A 86 4.46 0.99 -7.73
C ALA A 86 5.74 0.75 -6.90
N ARG A 87 6.89 0.73 -7.61
CA ARG A 87 8.24 0.55 -7.05
C ARG A 87 8.95 1.88 -6.73
N LYS A 88 8.33 3.01 -7.07
CA LYS A 88 8.89 4.36 -6.91
C LYS A 88 7.85 5.29 -6.30
N CYS A 89 8.26 6.15 -5.38
CA CYS A 89 7.43 7.22 -4.85
C CYS A 89 7.01 8.14 -6.00
N MET A 90 5.71 8.44 -6.12
CA MET A 90 5.20 9.28 -7.21
C MET A 90 5.57 10.76 -7.07
N LYS A 91 5.92 11.22 -5.86
CA LYS A 91 6.31 12.62 -5.63
C LYS A 91 7.78 12.88 -5.99
N CYS A 92 8.70 12.04 -5.53
CA CYS A 92 10.14 12.26 -5.69
C CYS A 92 10.84 11.25 -6.60
N GLY A 93 10.12 10.25 -7.14
CA GLY A 93 10.70 9.20 -7.99
C GLY A 93 11.60 8.20 -7.25
N HIS A 94 11.83 8.39 -5.95
CA HIS A 94 12.75 7.57 -5.16
C HIS A 94 12.20 6.14 -5.02
N PRO A 95 13.04 5.09 -5.18
CA PRO A 95 12.57 3.71 -5.10
C PRO A 95 12.08 3.37 -3.70
N VAL A 96 10.94 2.70 -3.63
CA VAL A 96 10.36 2.17 -2.39
C VAL A 96 11.02 0.81 -2.14
N ARG A 97 12.09 0.82 -1.33
CA ARG A 97 12.86 -0.39 -0.98
C ARG A 97 12.64 -0.75 0.49
N LYS A 98 12.90 -2.01 0.81
CA LYS A 98 12.96 -2.48 2.19
C LYS A 98 13.97 -1.61 2.97
N PRO A 99 13.61 -1.09 4.16
CA PRO A 99 14.55 -0.37 5.02
C PRO A 99 15.75 -1.29 5.32
N ARG A 100 16.97 -0.75 5.24
CA ARG A 100 18.22 -1.47 5.56
C ARG A 100 18.51 -1.46 7.06
#